data_AF-A0A920AWZ6-F1
#
_entry.id   AF-A0A920AWZ6-F1
#
_cell.length_a   1.000
_cell.length_b   1.000
_cell.length_c   1.000
_cell.angle_alpha   90.00
_cell.angle_beta   90.00
_cell.angle_gamma   90.00
#
_symmetry.space_group_name_H-M   'P 1'
#
loop_
_entity.id
_entity.type
_entity.pdbx_description
1 polymer ?
#
loop_
_entity_poly.entity_id
_entity_poly.type
_entity_poly.pdbx_seq_one_letter_code
_entity_poly.pdbx_strand_id
1 'polypeptide(L)' 'MKTIIHPTYFPNIEFFSNLLKSKNLIFEINDFYQKQTFRNRASIYGSNGKLKLIIPVSFLSSKKKTKGYQNM' A
#
# COMPACT_ATOMS: atom_id res chain seq x y z
N MET A 1 -19.90 -13.83 -10.27
CA MET A 1 -19.45 -12.42 -10.16
C MET A 1 -17.92 -12.43 -10.04
N LYS A 2 -17.23 -11.51 -10.72
CA LYS A 2 -15.76 -11.40 -10.69
C LYS A 2 -15.35 -10.53 -9.50
N THR A 3 -14.45 -11.01 -8.67
CA THR A 3 -13.90 -10.24 -7.54
C THR A 3 -12.61 -9.59 -8.00
N ILE A 4 -12.57 -8.26 -7.94
CA ILE A 4 -11.40 -7.45 -8.30
C ILE A 4 -10.74 -7.02 -7.01
N ILE A 5 -9.44 -7.27 -6.88
CA ILE A 5 -8.65 -6.89 -5.71
C ILE A 5 -7.37 -6.18 -6.10
N HIS A 6 -6.96 -5.22 -5.28
CA HIS A 6 -5.63 -4.65 -5.40
C HIS A 6 -4.62 -5.47 -4.59
N PRO A 7 -3.42 -5.72 -5.14
CA PRO A 7 -2.30 -6.25 -4.37
C PRO A 7 -1.97 -5.31 -3.19
N THR A 8 -1.83 -5.87 -1.99
CA THR A 8 -1.49 -5.14 -0.76
C THR A 8 -0.41 -5.90 0.02
N TYR A 9 0.47 -5.19 0.73
CA TYR A 9 1.56 -5.82 1.48
C TYR A 9 1.08 -6.64 2.67
N PHE A 10 0.13 -6.09 3.41
CA PHE A 10 -0.42 -6.71 4.62
C PHE A 10 -1.93 -6.42 4.70
N PRO A 11 -2.76 -7.24 4.02
CA PRO A 11 -4.20 -7.04 3.98
C PRO A 11 -4.86 -7.29 5.34
N ASN A 12 -6.07 -6.75 5.51
CA ASN A 12 -6.90 -7.05 6.69
C ASN A 12 -7.65 -8.40 6.54
N ILE A 13 -8.31 -8.84 7.61
CA ILE A 13 -9.06 -10.11 7.63
C ILE A 13 -10.19 -10.12 6.60
N GLU A 14 -10.85 -8.99 6.38
CA GLU A 14 -11.92 -8.85 5.40
C GLU A 14 -11.44 -9.13 3.97
N PHE A 15 -10.25 -8.63 3.61
CA PHE A 15 -9.63 -8.91 2.32
C PHE A 15 -9.46 -10.41 2.10
N PHE A 16 -8.93 -11.13 3.10
CA PHE A 16 -8.76 -12.59 3.01
C PHE A 16 -10.09 -13.33 2.96
N SER A 17 -11.09 -12.91 3.73
CA SER A 17 -12.45 -13.47 3.70
C SER A 17 -13.06 -13.36 2.30
N ASN A 18 -12.94 -12.19 1.67
CA ASN A 18 -13.43 -11.96 0.32
C ASN A 18 -12.63 -12.71 -0.75
N LEU A 19 -11.31 -12.84 -0.55
CA LEU A 19 -10.44 -13.64 -1.40
C LEU A 19 -10.86 -15.11 -1.40
N LEU A 20 -11.06 -15.71 -0.22
CA LEU A 20 -11.47 -17.11 -0.05
C LEU A 20 -12.87 -17.40 -0.62
N LYS A 21 -13.79 -16.43 -0.52
CA LYS A 21 -15.15 -16.56 -1.07
C LYS A 21 -15.19 -16.37 -2.59
N SER A 22 -14.14 -15.82 -3.19
CA SER A 22 -14.13 -15.52 -4.63
C SER A 22 -13.90 -16.78 -5.46
N LYS A 23 -14.77 -17.02 -6.44
CA LYS A 23 -14.56 -18.07 -7.45
C LYS A 23 -13.66 -17.61 -8.60
N ASN A 24 -13.79 -16.34 -8.98
CA ASN A 24 -13.07 -15.72 -10.08
C ASN A 24 -12.38 -14.45 -9.58
N LEU A 25 -11.11 -14.57 -9.22
CA LEU A 25 -10.26 -13.50 -8.68
C LEU A 25 -9.46 -12.83 -9.79
N ILE A 26 -9.43 -11.50 -9.82
CA ILE A 26 -8.58 -10.72 -10.73
C ILE A 26 -7.85 -9.62 -9.96
N PHE A 27 -6.55 -9.52 -10.23
CA PHE A 27 -5.71 -8.47 -9.66
C PHE A 27 -5.77 -7.21 -10.51
N GLU A 28 -6.08 -6.09 -9.87
CA GLU A 28 -6.10 -4.76 -10.50
C GLU A 28 -4.72 -4.13 -10.35
N ILE A 29 -3.91 -4.24 -11.42
CA ILE A 29 -2.53 -3.74 -11.45
C ILE A 29 -2.37 -2.40 -12.19
N ASN A 30 -3.37 -1.98 -12.97
CA ASN A 30 -3.34 -0.80 -13.83
C ASN A 30 -4.12 0.38 -13.21
N ASP A 31 -3.99 0.59 -11.90
CA ASP A 31 -4.66 1.69 -11.19
C ASP A 31 -3.69 2.86 -10.93
N PHE A 32 -4.26 4.04 -10.68
CA PHE A 32 -3.50 5.22 -10.31
C PHE A 32 -2.81 5.07 -8.95
N TYR A 33 -1.61 5.62 -8.84
CA TYR A 33 -0.87 5.61 -7.59
C TYR A 33 -1.50 6.57 -6.56
N GLN A 34 -2.18 6.01 -5.57
CA GLN A 34 -2.71 6.75 -4.43
C GLN A 34 -1.76 6.69 -3.23
N LYS A 35 -1.24 7.85 -2.78
CA LYS A 35 -0.35 7.94 -1.61
C LYS A 35 -1.04 7.45 -0.32
N GLN A 36 -0.25 6.89 0.59
CA GLN A 36 -0.63 6.50 1.96
C GLN A 36 -1.75 5.46 2.06
N THR A 37 -1.65 4.38 1.29
CA THR A 37 -2.63 3.27 1.30
C THR A 37 -2.00 1.96 1.73
N PHE A 38 -2.81 0.96 2.12
CA PHE A 38 -2.34 -0.41 2.43
C PHE A 38 -1.59 -1.09 1.27
N ARG A 39 -1.77 -0.58 0.04
CA ARG A 39 -1.07 -1.05 -1.17
C ARG A 39 0.40 -0.66 -1.16
N ASN A 40 0.73 0.49 -0.57
CA ASN A 40 2.07 1.08 -0.65
C ASN A 40 2.73 1.35 0.69
N ARG A 41 2.09 1.00 1.81
CA ARG A 41 2.64 1.12 3.15
C ARG A 41 2.21 -0.08 4.02
N ALA A 42 3.17 -0.69 4.70
CA ALA A 42 2.95 -1.62 5.79
C ALA A 42 4.05 -1.46 6.85
N SER A 43 3.82 -2.02 8.04
CA SER A 43 4.84 -2.12 9.07
C SER A 43 4.88 -3.54 9.60
N ILE A 44 6.08 -4.11 9.67
CA ILE A 44 6.32 -5.44 10.22
C ILE A 44 7.38 -5.35 11.32
N TYR A 45 7.38 -6.29 12.25
CA TYR A 45 8.43 -6.37 13.26
C TYR A 45 9.54 -7.33 12.79
N GLY A 46 10.79 -6.89 12.88
CA GLY A 46 11.97 -7.71 12.71
C GLY A 46 12.85 -7.69 13.97
N SER A 47 14.01 -8.33 13.91
CA SER A 47 14.99 -8.38 15.02
C SER A 47 15.43 -7.00 15.51
N ASN A 48 15.48 -6.02 14.59
CA ASN A 48 15.87 -4.64 14.87
C ASN A 48 14.67 -3.72 15.19
N GLY A 49 13.49 -4.29 15.48
CA GLY A 49 12.26 -3.55 15.78
C GLY A 49 11.36 -3.33 14.55
N LYS A 50 10.57 -2.25 14.57
CA LYS A 50 9.54 -1.98 13.57
C LYS A 50 10.16 -1.54 12.23
N LEU A 51 10.04 -2.40 11.22
CA LEU A 51 10.42 -2.14 9.84
C LEU A 51 9.24 -1.56 9.06
N LYS A 52 9.47 -0.45 8.33
CA LYS A 52 8.46 0.17 7.45
C LYS A 52 8.68 -0.30 6.02
N LEU A 53 7.66 -0.92 5.42
CA LEU A 53 7.62 -1.29 4.01
C LEU A 53 6.88 -0.17 3.25
N ILE A 54 7.59 0.65 2.48
CA ILE A 54 7.01 1.81 1.79
C ILE A 54 7.52 1.86 0.35
N ILE A 55 6.62 2.00 -0.62
CA ILE A 55 7.02 2.24 -2.03
C ILE A 55 7.57 3.67 -2.14
N PRO A 56 8.83 3.85 -2.57
CA PRO A 56 9.40 5.18 -2.76
C PRO A 56 8.74 5.88 -3.95
N VAL A 57 8.55 7.20 -3.83
CA VAL A 57 8.07 8.03 -4.93
C VAL A 57 9.24 8.82 -5.48
N SER A 58 9.62 8.54 -6.72
CA SER A 58 10.63 9.32 -7.43
C SER A 58 10.04 10.65 -7.86
N PHE A 59 10.53 11.75 -7.29
CA PHE A 59 10.23 13.08 -7.79
C PHE A 59 11.26 13.44 -8.86
N LEU A 60 10.82 13.74 -10.09
CA LEU A 60 11.71 14.38 -11.07
C LEU A 60 12.19 15.70 -10.46
N SER A 61 13.49 15.85 -10.31
CA SER A 61 14.12 16.96 -9.62
C SER A 61 13.94 18.27 -10.40
N SER A 62 12.84 18.97 -10.16
CA SER A 62 12.76 20.43 -10.29
C SER A 62 11.99 20.97 -9.09
N LYS A 63 12.76 21.51 -8.13
CA LYS A 63 12.36 22.36 -6.99
C LYS A 63 10.88 22.29 -6.57
N LYS A 64 10.64 21.74 -5.37
CA LYS A 64 9.80 22.41 -4.35
C LYS A 64 10.16 21.90 -2.96
N LYS A 65 10.86 22.74 -2.20
CA LYS A 65 10.86 22.68 -0.73
C LYS A 65 9.42 22.93 -0.29
N THR A 66 8.70 21.91 0.12
CA THR A 66 7.49 22.11 0.93
C THR A 66 7.90 21.94 2.39
N LYS A 67 8.04 23.06 3.10
CA LYS A 67 8.04 23.08 4.58
C LYS A 67 6.69 22.53 5.06
N GLY A 68 6.72 21.70 6.11
CA GLY A 68 5.55 21.15 6.79
C GLY A 68 5.77 19.64 7.01
N TYR A 69 6.08 19.13 8.19
CA TYR A 69 5.76 19.55 9.55
C TYR A 69 7.06 19.61 10.38
N GLN A 70 7.40 20.80 10.87
CA GLN A 70 8.14 20.92 12.12
C GLN A 70 7.09 20.82 13.23
N ASN A 71 7.29 19.89 14.18
CA ASN A 71 6.58 19.76 15.45
C ASN A 71 5.10 19.30 15.38
N MET A 72 4.86 18.00 15.59
CA MET A 72 3.97 17.45 16.64
C MET A 72 4.09 15.93 16.70
#